data_AF-A0A2V4ADI2-F1
#
_entry.id   AF-A0A2V4ADI2-F1
#
_cell.length_a   1.000
_cell.length_b   1.000
_cell.length_c   1.000
_cell.angle_alpha   90.00
_cell.angle_beta   90.00
_cell.angle_gamma   90.00
#
_symmetry.space_group_name_H-M   'P 1'
#
loop_
_entity.id
_entity.type
_entity.pdbx_description
1 polymer ?
#
loop_
_entity_poly.entity_id
_entity_poly.type
_entity_poly.pdbx_seq_one_letter_code
_entity_poly.pdbx_strand_id
1 'polypeptide(L)'
;MYPDVEAWVTDWFAQIIRRPRIKGWRWCPQWWQHPEAIDRLEALWRAWEALRLDGTTGMSVWWRDHCDPHLAALTDQDRSPFKQCSEERGHVGEDEPLPVEPAPSGFWGT
;
A
#
# COMPACT_ATOMS: atom_id res chain seq x y z
N MET A 1 -9.15 -15.62 -8.96
CA MET A 1 -7.87 -15.31 -8.30
C MET A 1 -7.18 -14.31 -9.20
N TYR A 2 -6.57 -13.27 -8.65
CA TYR A 2 -5.87 -12.28 -9.46
C TYR A 2 -4.45 -12.79 -9.75
N PRO A 3 -3.88 -12.55 -10.95
CA PRO A 3 -2.56 -13.05 -11.29
C PRO A 3 -1.43 -12.37 -10.52
N ASP A 4 -1.63 -11.12 -10.10
CA ASP A 4 -0.68 -10.28 -9.41
C ASP A 4 -1.40 -9.16 -8.64
N VAL A 5 -0.63 -8.36 -7.90
CA VAL A 5 -1.12 -7.19 -7.17
C VAL A 5 -1.70 -6.13 -8.09
N GLU A 6 -1.19 -5.96 -9.31
CA GLU A 6 -1.70 -4.94 -10.24
C GLU A 6 -3.14 -5.23 -10.65
N ALA A 7 -3.42 -6.46 -11.05
CA ALA A 7 -4.75 -6.93 -11.39
C ALA A 7 -5.69 -6.84 -10.17
N TRP A 8 -5.23 -7.25 -8.98
CA TRP A 8 -6.03 -7.13 -7.76
C TRP A 8 -6.33 -5.67 -7.39
N VAL A 9 -5.36 -4.77 -7.53
CA VAL A 9 -5.54 -3.34 -7.24
C VAL A 9 -6.55 -2.73 -8.20
N THR A 10 -6.38 -2.97 -9.50
CA THR A 10 -7.16 -2.33 -10.56
C THR A 10 -8.60 -2.84 -10.60
N ASP A 11 -8.78 -4.15 -10.51
CA ASP A 11 -10.06 -4.79 -10.76
C ASP A 11 -10.89 -5.01 -9.48
N TRP A 12 -10.27 -4.93 -8.30
CA TRP A 12 -10.97 -5.15 -7.03
C TRP A 12 -10.73 -4.06 -6.00
N PHE A 13 -9.50 -3.89 -5.53
CA PHE A 13 -9.21 -3.03 -4.37
C PHE A 13 -9.67 -1.59 -4.60
N ALA A 14 -9.23 -0.95 -5.69
CA ALA A 14 -9.63 0.42 -6.02
C ALA A 14 -11.14 0.54 -6.28
N GLN A 15 -11.80 -0.54 -6.69
CA GLN A 15 -13.25 -0.58 -6.93
C GLN A 15 -14.07 -0.72 -5.64
N ILE A 16 -13.51 -1.28 -4.57
CA ILE A 16 -14.21 -1.44 -3.28
C ILE A 16 -13.94 -0.29 -2.30
N ILE A 17 -12.80 0.40 -2.41
CA ILE A 17 -12.50 1.55 -1.56
C ILE A 17 -13.32 2.76 -2.04
N ARG A 18 -14.46 2.99 -1.38
CA ARG A 18 -15.39 4.10 -1.67
C ARG A 18 -15.41 5.20 -0.60
N ARG A 19 -14.31 5.34 0.15
CA ARG A 19 -14.21 6.35 1.21
C ARG A 19 -14.32 7.76 0.62
N PRO A 20 -15.01 8.69 1.29
CA PRO A 20 -15.06 10.07 0.84
C PRO A 20 -13.62 10.60 0.74
N ARG A 21 -13.33 11.28 -0.38
CA ARG A 21 -12.03 11.93 -0.60
C ARG A 21 -12.00 13.23 0.20
N ILE A 22 -11.91 13.08 1.52
CA ILE A 22 -11.84 14.19 2.46
C ILE A 22 -10.53 14.94 2.21
N LYS A 23 -10.53 16.24 2.53
CA LYS A 23 -9.33 17.08 2.48
C LYS A 23 -8.17 16.38 3.21
N GLY A 24 -7.10 16.06 2.49
CA GLY A 24 -5.93 15.37 3.00
C GLY A 24 -5.78 13.92 2.56
N TRP A 25 -6.78 13.30 1.93
CA TRP A 25 -6.63 11.96 1.36
C TRP A 25 -5.67 11.97 0.17
N ARG A 26 -4.62 11.15 0.23
CA ARG A 26 -3.60 11.02 -0.83
C ARG A 26 -3.75 9.71 -1.57
N TRP A 27 -3.81 9.78 -2.90
CA TRP A 27 -3.70 8.60 -3.75
C TRP A 27 -2.95 8.98 -5.03
N CYS A 28 -1.97 8.18 -5.41
CA CYS A 28 -1.28 8.33 -6.68
C CYS A 28 -1.90 7.37 -7.70
N PRO A 29 -2.43 7.84 -8.84
CA PRO A 29 -2.95 6.94 -9.88
C PRO A 29 -1.85 6.06 -10.50
N GLN A 30 -0.59 6.50 -10.42
CA GLN A 30 0.59 5.74 -10.83
C GLN A 30 1.28 5.13 -9.60
N TRP A 31 0.50 4.48 -8.74
CA TRP A 31 0.95 3.92 -7.46
C TRP A 31 2.16 2.98 -7.61
N TRP A 32 2.32 2.32 -8.76
CA TRP A 32 3.44 1.44 -9.09
C TRP A 32 4.80 2.17 -9.21
N GLN A 33 4.81 3.51 -9.20
CA GLN A 33 6.06 4.29 -9.12
C GLN A 33 6.56 4.48 -7.68
N HIS A 34 5.84 3.96 -6.69
CA HIS A 34 6.18 4.10 -5.27
C HIS A 34 6.50 2.74 -4.67
N PRO A 35 7.80 2.39 -4.43
CA PRO A 35 8.19 1.08 -3.92
C PRO A 35 7.51 0.69 -2.60
N GLU A 36 7.38 1.64 -1.67
CA GLU A 36 6.67 1.41 -0.40
C GLU A 36 5.18 1.11 -0.63
N ALA A 37 4.55 1.76 -1.60
CA ALA A 37 3.14 1.50 -1.92
C ALA A 37 2.95 0.10 -2.51
N ILE A 38 3.84 -0.32 -3.42
CA ILE A 38 3.84 -1.67 -4.00
C ILE A 38 3.90 -2.72 -2.89
N ASP A 39 4.88 -2.60 -1.98
CA ASP A 39 5.08 -3.60 -0.91
C ASP A 39 3.88 -3.66 0.05
N ARG A 40 3.31 -2.51 0.41
CA ARG A 40 2.08 -2.43 1.23
C ARG A 40 0.88 -3.07 0.53
N LEU A 41 0.68 -2.81 -0.76
CA LEU A 41 -0.44 -3.36 -1.54
C LEU A 41 -0.28 -4.86 -1.78
N GLU A 42 0.94 -5.34 -2.01
CA GLU A 42 1.28 -6.76 -2.12
C GLU A 42 0.96 -7.49 -0.81
N ALA A 43 1.36 -6.93 0.33
CA ALA A 43 1.03 -7.48 1.65
C ALA A 43 -0.50 -7.55 1.89
N LEU A 44 -1.22 -6.50 1.51
CA LEU A 44 -2.69 -6.47 1.57
C LEU A 44 -3.34 -7.53 0.71
N TRP A 45 -2.87 -7.68 -0.53
CA TRP A 45 -3.37 -8.67 -1.47
C TRP A 45 -3.14 -10.09 -0.95
N ARG A 46 -1.92 -10.41 -0.49
CA ARG A 46 -1.61 -11.73 0.09
C ARG A 46 -2.47 -12.06 1.31
N ALA A 47 -2.66 -11.08 2.21
CA ALA A 47 -3.57 -11.25 3.35
C ALA A 47 -5.02 -11.47 2.90
N TRP A 48 -5.48 -10.74 1.88
CA TRP A 48 -6.80 -10.91 1.29
C TRP A 48 -6.97 -12.31 0.70
N GLU A 49 -5.98 -12.82 -0.04
CA GLU A 49 -6.04 -14.14 -0.66
C GLU A 49 -6.16 -15.27 0.35
N ALA A 50 -5.44 -15.16 1.47
CA ALA A 50 -5.52 -16.13 2.55
C ALA A 50 -6.86 -16.04 3.29
N LEU A 51 -7.27 -14.83 3.70
CA LEU A 51 -8.42 -14.63 4.58
C LEU A 51 -9.77 -14.74 3.87
N ARG A 52 -9.85 -14.44 2.56
CA ARG A 52 -11.11 -14.58 1.79
C ARG A 52 -11.62 -16.02 1.70
N LEU A 53 -10.78 -17.01 1.99
CA LEU A 53 -11.15 -18.43 2.00
C LEU A 53 -11.89 -18.82 3.28
N ASP A 54 -11.75 -18.04 4.36
CA ASP A 54 -12.56 -18.19 5.57
C ASP A 54 -13.90 -17.46 5.40
N GLY A 55 -14.96 -18.24 5.24
CA GLY A 55 -16.34 -17.75 5.12
C GLY A 55 -16.96 -17.26 6.42
N THR A 56 -16.26 -17.35 7.55
CA THR A 56 -16.76 -16.88 8.86
C THR A 56 -16.35 -15.44 9.13
N THR A 57 -15.14 -15.22 9.64
CA THR A 57 -14.64 -13.92 10.07
C THR A 57 -13.51 -13.39 9.21
N GLY A 58 -12.99 -14.19 8.27
CA GLY A 58 -11.84 -13.88 7.43
C GLY A 58 -11.87 -12.48 6.82
N MET A 59 -12.96 -12.12 6.14
CA MET A 59 -13.07 -10.77 5.57
C MET A 59 -13.15 -9.66 6.63
N SER A 60 -13.77 -9.91 7.79
CA SER A 60 -13.79 -8.95 8.89
C SER A 60 -12.39 -8.74 9.48
N VAL A 61 -11.63 -9.81 9.64
CA VAL A 61 -10.22 -9.78 10.06
C VAL A 61 -9.37 -9.06 9.03
N TRP A 62 -9.56 -9.35 7.74
CA TRP A 62 -8.84 -8.67 6.67
C TRP A 62 -9.04 -7.16 6.71
N TRP A 63 -10.28 -6.69 6.87
CA TRP A 63 -10.55 -5.26 7.01
C TRP A 63 -9.89 -4.65 8.24
N ARG A 64 -10.13 -5.23 9.41
CA ARG A 64 -9.70 -4.69 10.71
C ARG A 64 -8.18 -4.69 10.89
N ASP A 65 -7.54 -5.81 10.55
CA ASP A 65 -6.14 -6.06 10.92
C ASP A 65 -5.17 -5.73 9.78
N HIS A 66 -5.65 -5.69 8.53
CA HIS A 66 -4.81 -5.47 7.35
C HIS A 66 -5.23 -4.24 6.55
N CYS A 67 -6.42 -4.24 5.97
CA CYS A 67 -6.85 -3.19 5.05
C CYS A 67 -6.86 -1.82 5.71
N ASP A 68 -7.50 -1.65 6.85
CA ASP A 68 -7.67 -0.34 7.48
C ASP A 68 -6.35 0.30 7.89
N PRO A 69 -5.41 -0.41 8.56
CA PRO A 69 -4.09 0.14 8.89
C PRO A 69 -3.26 0.53 7.67
N HIS A 70 -3.18 -0.35 6.65
CA HIS A 70 -2.39 -0.05 5.45
C HIS A 70 -3.03 1.06 4.62
N LEU A 71 -4.35 1.06 4.48
CA LEU A 71 -5.06 2.11 3.75
C LEU A 71 -4.87 3.46 4.44
N ALA A 72 -4.95 3.52 5.77
CA ALA A 72 -4.66 4.74 6.52
C ALA A 72 -3.23 5.25 6.25
N ALA A 73 -2.23 4.38 6.25
CA ALA A 73 -0.85 4.77 5.94
C ALA A 73 -0.68 5.22 4.47
N LEU A 74 -1.29 4.50 3.53
CA LEU A 74 -1.24 4.81 2.10
C LEU A 74 -1.92 6.15 1.77
N THR A 75 -2.88 6.59 2.56
CA THR A 75 -3.72 7.75 2.22
C THR A 75 -3.58 8.92 3.17
N ASP A 76 -2.70 8.80 4.17
CA ASP A 76 -2.35 9.87 5.11
C ASP A 76 -1.84 11.11 4.36
N GLN A 77 -2.21 12.30 4.82
CA GLN A 77 -1.88 13.54 4.13
C GLN A 77 -0.38 13.83 4.08
N ASP A 78 0.33 13.49 5.16
CA ASP A 78 1.68 13.99 5.44
C ASP A 78 2.72 12.86 5.42
N ARG A 79 2.31 11.65 5.75
CA ARG A 79 3.18 10.47 5.90
C ARG A 79 3.05 9.45 4.79
N SER A 80 2.03 9.58 3.93
CA SER A 80 1.85 8.66 2.82
C SER A 80 3.03 8.68 1.85
N PRO A 81 3.39 7.55 1.22
CA PRO A 81 4.30 7.54 0.05
C PRO A 81 3.75 8.41 -1.09
N PHE A 82 2.44 8.66 -1.13
CA PHE A 82 1.80 9.54 -2.10
C PHE A 82 1.72 11.01 -1.65
N LYS A 83 2.38 11.43 -0.57
CA LYS A 83 2.22 12.79 0.01
C LYS A 83 2.44 13.93 -0.99
N GLN A 84 3.35 13.75 -1.94
CA GLN A 84 3.66 14.73 -2.99
C GLN A 84 2.70 14.63 -4.18
N CYS A 85 2.06 13.47 -4.33
CA CYS A 85 1.12 13.18 -5.40
C CYS A 85 -0.28 13.73 -5.07
N SER A 86 -1.08 13.92 -6.12
CA SER A 86 -2.51 14.11 -5.97
C SER A 86 -3.24 13.52 -7.15
N GLU A 87 -4.53 13.26 -6.98
CA GLU A 87 -5.37 12.74 -8.06
C GLU A 87 -5.42 13.71 -9.25
N GLU A 88 -5.40 15.01 -8.99
CA GLU A 88 -5.41 16.08 -10.00
C GLU A 88 -4.05 16.26 -10.71
N ARG A 89 -2.93 16.10 -10.00
CA ARG A 89 -1.58 16.37 -10.52
C ARG A 89 -0.85 15.10 -10.99
N GLY A 90 -1.34 13.93 -10.63
CA GLY A 90 -0.65 12.66 -10.88
C GLY A 90 0.57 12.47 -9.99
N HIS A 91 1.49 11.62 -10.46
CA HIS A 91 2.75 11.33 -9.80
C HIS A 91 3.71 12.53 -9.85
N VAL A 92 4.34 12.84 -8.71
CA VAL A 92 5.29 13.95 -8.59
C VAL A 92 6.52 13.50 -7.81
N GLY A 93 7.68 13.55 -8.47
CA GLY A 93 8.98 13.22 -7.90
C GLY A 93 9.20 11.72 -7.68
N GLU A 94 10.47 11.31 -7.67
CA GLU A 94 10.85 9.96 -7.25
C GLU A 94 11.10 9.97 -5.72
N ASP A 95 10.63 8.93 -5.02
CA ASP A 95 10.93 8.75 -3.61
C ASP A 95 12.39 8.32 -3.45
N GLU A 96 13.20 9.17 -2.82
CA GLU A 96 14.58 8.81 -2.49
C GLU A 96 14.60 7.71 -1.41
N PRO A 97 15.43 6.67 -1.56
CA PRO A 97 15.58 5.65 -0.53
C PRO A 97 16.11 6.26 0.76
N LEU A 98 15.83 5.59 1.89
CA LEU A 98 16.40 6.01 3.18
C LEU A 98 17.94 6.00 3.09
N PRO A 99 18.61 7.02 3.63
CA PRO A 99 20.07 7.04 3.67
C PRO A 99 20.56 5.91 4.57
N VAL A 100 21.45 5.08 4.03
CA VAL A 100 22.07 3.97 4.75
C VAL A 100 23.58 4.06 4.62
N GLU A 101 24.28 3.84 5.74
CA GLU A 101 25.72 3.58 5.74
C GLU A 101 25.95 2.07 5.84
N PRO A 102 26.90 1.50 5.08
CA PRO A 102 27.20 0.08 5.18
C PRO A 102 27.74 -0.23 6.58
N ALA A 103 27.29 -1.36 7.14
CA ALA A 103 27.83 -1.85 8.39
C ALA A 103 29.36 -2.08 8.26
N PRO A 104 30.17 -1.79 9.30
CA PRO A 104 31.60 -2.08 9.28
C PRO A 104 31.90 -3.56 8.99
N SER A 105 33.07 -3.82 8.42
CA SER A 105 33.53 -5.20 8.18
C SER A 105 33.50 -6.01 9.49
N GLY A 106 32.96 -7.24 9.42
CA GLY A 106 32.83 -8.13 10.57
C GLY A 106 31.64 -7.86 11.50
N PHE A 107 30.84 -6.82 11.26
CA PHE A 107 29.71 -6.47 12.13
C PHE A 107 28.65 -7.59 12.24
N TRP A 108 28.33 -8.25 11.13
CA TRP A 108 27.26 -9.27 11.09
C TRP A 108 27.67 -10.64 11.63
N GLY A 109 28.97 -10.87 11.87
CA GLY A 109 29.51 -12.19 12.17
C GLY A 109 29.35 -13.19 11.02
N THR A 110 30.38 -13.97 10.78
CA THR A 110 30.28 -15.25 10.08
C THR A 110 30.63 -16.34 11.07
#